data_AF-A0A1V5BZP1-F1
#
_entry.id   AF-A0A1V5BZP1-F1
#
_cell.length_a   1.000
_cell.length_b   1.000
_cell.length_c   1.000
_cell.angle_alpha   90.00
_cell.angle_beta   90.00
_cell.angle_gamma   90.00
#
_symmetry.space_group_name_H-M   'P 1'
#
loop_
_entity.id
_entity.type
_entity.pdbx_description
1 polymer ?
#
loop_
_entity_poly.entity_id
_entity_poly.type
_entity_poly.pdbx_seq_one_letter_code
_entity_poly.pdbx_strand_id
1 'polypeptide(L)' 'MIKMAQLEDIRKMYFMEELSIREINRRTGIHRDTISKYLSTDEPVPPKYQLTKDKNHPVLGPYIPMIK' A
#
# COMPACT_ATOMS: atom_id res chain seq x y z
N MET A 1 -10.47 -0.76 0.10
CA MET A 1 -9.32 0.05 -0.39
C MET A 1 -9.52 1.45 0.14
N ILE A 2 -8.52 2.03 0.79
CA ILE A 2 -8.62 3.38 1.38
C ILE A 2 -8.49 4.41 0.26
N LYS A 3 -9.35 5.42 0.24
CA LYS A 3 -9.23 6.55 -0.70
C LYS A 3 -8.12 7.50 -0.25
N MET A 4 -7.49 8.22 -1.18
CA MET A 4 -6.42 9.17 -0.86
C MET A 4 -6.85 10.23 0.18
N ALA A 5 -8.08 10.72 0.10
CA ALA A 5 -8.63 11.65 1.10
C ALA A 5 -8.62 11.08 2.53
N GLN A 6 -8.97 9.79 2.69
CA GLN A 6 -8.97 9.14 4.01
C GLN A 6 -7.54 8.97 4.56
N LEU A 7 -6.54 8.88 3.69
CA LEU A 7 -5.15 8.75 4.09
C LEU A 7 -4.60 10.07 4.64
N GLU A 8 -4.92 11.20 3.99
CA GLU A 8 -4.60 12.53 4.53
C GLU A 8 -5.25 12.76 5.90
N ASP A 9 -6.51 12.37 6.07
CA ASP A 9 -7.21 12.46 7.35
C ASP A 9 -6.51 11.64 8.44
N ILE A 10 -6.10 10.40 8.13
CA ILE A 10 -5.34 9.55 9.08
C ILE A 10 -4.00 10.17 9.45
N ARG A 11 -3.27 10.74 8.47
CA ARG A 11 -1.98 11.41 8.73
C ARG A 11 -2.19 12.64 9.60
N LYS A 12 -3.20 13.45 9.35
CA LYS A 12 -3.55 14.60 10.19
C LYS A 12 -3.87 14.16 11.63
N MET A 13 -4.70 13.14 11.79
CA MET A 13 -5.04 12.58 13.10
C MET A 13 -3.80 12.08 13.87
N TYR A 14 -2.84 11.45 13.19
CA TYR A 14 -1.64 10.92 13.85
C TYR A 14 -0.57 11.98 14.12
N PHE A 15 -0.23 12.81 13.12
CA PHE A 15 0.89 13.75 13.20
C PHE A 15 0.51 15.12 13.77
N MET A 16 -0.73 15.60 13.57
CA MET A 16 -1.17 16.90 14.08
C MET A 16 -1.97 16.78 15.37
N GLU A 17 -2.85 15.78 15.46
CA GLU A 17 -3.72 15.59 16.63
C GLU A 17 -3.14 14.59 17.65
N GLU A 18 -1.95 14.02 17.37
CA GLU A 18 -1.23 13.06 18.23
C GLU A 18 -2.07 11.86 18.69
N LEU A 19 -3.07 11.48 17.89
CA LEU A 19 -3.96 10.36 18.23
C LEU A 19 -3.25 9.02 18.05
N SER A 20 -3.44 8.12 19.02
CA SER A 20 -2.91 6.75 18.89
C SER A 20 -3.57 6.00 17.73
N ILE A 21 -2.85 5.04 17.14
CA ILE A 21 -3.39 4.16 16.08
C ILE A 21 -4.69 3.46 16.53
N ARG A 22 -4.81 3.13 17.83
CA ARG A 22 -6.03 2.52 18.40
C ARG A 22 -7.22 3.49 18.41
N GLU A 23 -6.96 4.74 18.71
CA GLU A 23 -7.95 5.83 18.68
C GLU A 23 -8.44 6.07 17.25
N ILE A 24 -7.52 6.10 16.28
CA ILE A 24 -7.84 6.26 14.86
C ILE A 24 -8.70 5.08 14.36
N ASN A 25 -8.36 3.85 14.73
CA ASN A 25 -9.18 2.67 14.42
C ASN A 25 -10.60 2.78 15.00
N ARG A 26 -10.74 3.24 16.26
CA ARG A 26 -12.08 3.43 16.87
C ARG A 26 -12.92 4.48 16.17
N ARG A 27 -12.32 5.57 15.69
CA ARG A 27 -13.04 6.68 15.02
C ARG A 27 -13.37 6.36 13.56
N THR A 28 -12.43 5.75 12.84
CA THR A 28 -12.54 5.53 11.39
C THR A 28 -13.06 4.14 11.01
N GLY A 29 -13.01 3.17 11.94
CA GLY A 29 -13.30 1.76 11.68
C GLY A 29 -12.24 1.05 10.82
N ILE A 30 -11.12 1.71 10.54
CA ILE A 30 -10.06 1.17 9.69
C ILE A 30 -9.13 0.32 10.54
N HIS A 31 -8.82 -0.88 10.08
CA HIS A 31 -7.96 -1.81 10.81
C HIS A 31 -6.59 -1.20 11.13
N ARG A 32 -6.14 -1.39 12.38
CA ARG A 32 -4.87 -0.86 12.90
C ARG A 32 -3.64 -1.17 12.03
N ASP A 33 -3.57 -2.36 11.43
CA ASP A 33 -2.43 -2.76 10.60
C ASP A 33 -2.42 -1.98 9.29
N THR A 34 -3.61 -1.64 8.78
CA THR A 34 -3.76 -0.81 7.60
C THR A 34 -3.29 0.62 7.90
N ILE A 35 -3.72 1.19 9.04
CA ILE A 35 -3.25 2.49 9.51
C ILE A 35 -1.72 2.50 9.65
N SER A 36 -1.17 1.51 10.35
CA SER A 36 0.29 1.38 10.55
C SER A 36 1.05 1.34 9.23
N LYS A 37 0.62 0.48 8.30
CA LYS A 37 1.23 0.37 6.97
C LYS A 37 1.26 1.70 6.22
N TYR A 38 0.16 2.46 6.25
CA TYR A 38 0.08 3.75 5.56
C TYR A 38 0.88 4.85 6.27
N LEU A 39 0.97 4.84 7.60
CA LEU A 39 1.84 5.75 8.34
C LEU A 39 3.32 5.48 8.08
N SER A 40 3.71 4.22 7.86
CA SER A 40 5.09 3.85 7.50
C SER A 40 5.46 4.17 6.05
N THR A 41 4.48 4.47 5.20
CA THR A 41 4.73 4.79 3.79
C THR A 41 4.78 6.31 3.64
N ASP A 42 5.93 6.86 3.25
CA ASP A 42 6.09 8.31 3.10
C ASP A 42 5.18 8.86 2.00
N GLU A 43 5.17 8.21 0.85
CA GLU A 43 4.39 8.61 -0.31
C GLU A 43 3.18 7.68 -0.49
N PRO A 44 1.95 8.21 -0.64
CA PRO A 44 0.76 7.40 -0.83
C PRO A 44 0.71 6.82 -2.25
N VAL A 45 1.58 5.84 -2.52
CA VAL A 45 1.59 5.10 -3.78
C VAL A 45 0.47 4.06 -3.74
N PRO A 46 -0.32 3.90 -4.81
CA PRO A 46 -1.25 2.78 -4.90
C PRO A 46 -0.48 1.45 -4.73
N PRO A 47 -1.07 0.43 -4.09
CA PRO A 47 -0.41 -0.85 -3.92
C PRO A 47 -0.04 -1.42 -5.28
N LYS A 48 1.27 -1.43 -5.58
CA LYS A 48 1.78 -1.98 -6.83
C LYS A 48 1.95 -3.47 -6.67
N TYR A 49 1.40 -4.23 -7.61
CA TYR A 49 1.65 -5.66 -7.68
C TYR A 49 3.13 -5.91 -7.98
N GLN A 50 3.83 -6.54 -7.03
CA GLN A 50 5.22 -6.96 -7.19
C GLN A 50 5.21 -8.48 -7.38
N LEU A 51 5.61 -8.91 -8.57
CA LEU A 51 5.76 -10.32 -8.87
C LEU A 51 7.09 -10.79 -8.27
N THR A 52 7.05 -11.70 -7.29
CA THR A 52 8.27 -12.20 -6.60
C THR A 52 8.97 -13.32 -7.35
N LYS A 53 8.30 -13.93 -8.33
CA LYS A 53 8.83 -15.00 -9.17
C LYS A 53 8.68 -14.61 -10.62
N ASP A 54 9.66 -14.93 -11.44
CA ASP A 54 9.52 -14.75 -12.88
C ASP A 54 8.35 -15.57 -13.42
N LYS A 55 7.64 -15.00 -14.40
CA LYS A 55 6.58 -15.74 -15.09
C LYS A 55 7.25 -16.85 -15.89
N ASN A 56 6.77 -18.08 -15.74
CA ASN A 56 7.08 -19.10 -16.72
C ASN A 56 6.47 -18.66 -18.06
N HIS A 57 7.32 -18.49 -19.07
CA HIS A 57 6.93 -18.22 -20.44
C HIS A 57 7.03 -19.53 -21.23
N PRO A 58 6.05 -20.46 -21.13
CA PRO A 58 6.17 -21.78 -21.76
C PRO A 58 6.25 -21.71 -23.29
N VAL A 59 5.60 -20.72 -23.90
CA VAL A 59 5.59 -20.53 -25.36
C VAL A 59 6.66 -19.54 -25.80
N LEU A 60 6.74 -18.37 -25.15
CA LEU A 60 7.67 -17.32 -25.55
C LEU A 60 9.09 -17.51 -25.01
N GLY A 61 9.28 -18.30 -23.95
CA GLY A 61 10.57 -18.51 -23.27
C GLY A 61 11.71 -18.88 -24.21
N PRO A 62 11.53 -19.86 -25.12
CA PRO A 62 12.54 -20.22 -26.11
C PRO A 62 12.88 -19.11 -27.12
N TYR A 63 11.97 -18.17 -27.35
CA TYR A 63 12.11 -17.13 -28.39
C TYR A 63 12.49 -15.75 -27.83
N ILE A 64 12.40 -15.53 -26.51
CA ILE A 64 12.81 -14.27 -25.84
C ILE A 64 14.24 -13.86 -26.24
N PRO A 65 15.25 -14.77 -26.33
CA PRO A 65 16.61 -14.38 -26.74
C PRO A 65 16.74 -13.93 -28.21
N MET A 66 15.76 -14.24 -29.05
CA MET A 66 15.78 -13.96 -30.49
C MET A 66 15.11 -12.62 -30.85
N ILE A 67 14.30 -12.08 -29.94
CA ILE A 67 13.60 -10.80 -30.10
C ILE A 67 14.55 -9.70 -29.60
N LYS A 68 15.05 -8.87 -30.50
CA LYS A 68 16.00 -7.78 -30.23
C LYS A 68 15.30 -6.44 -30.37
#